data_AF-A0A8G2C256-F1
#
_entry.id   AF-A0A8G2C256-F1
#
_cell.length_a   1.000
_cell.length_b   1.000
_cell.length_c   1.000
_cell.angle_alpha   90.00
_cell.angle_beta   90.00
_cell.angle_gamma   90.00
#
_symmetry.space_group_name_H-M   'P 1'
#
loop_
_entity.id
_entity.type
_entity.pdbx_description
1 polymer ?
#
loop_
_entity_poly.entity_id
_entity_poly.type
_entity_poly.pdbx_seq_one_letter_code
_entity_poly.pdbx_strand_id
1 'polypeptide(L)' 'MTTIMPGDKNLRNAIAWIEEHRREDPDLKKLMAQAAMRFDLTPPEELALARFYREEAVSR' A
#
# COMPACT_ATOMS: atom_id res chain seq x y z
N MET A 1 11.77 -15.76 9.17
CA MET A 1 11.30 -16.28 7.87
C MET A 1 9.78 -16.30 7.92
N THR A 2 9.14 -15.32 7.32
CA THR A 2 7.67 -15.21 7.38
C THR A 2 7.14 -15.85 6.10
N THR A 3 6.41 -16.96 6.23
CA THR A 3 5.64 -17.57 5.14
C THR A 3 4.73 -16.49 4.56
N ILE A 4 5.13 -15.93 3.42
CA ILE A 4 4.35 -14.95 2.67
C ILE A 4 3.45 -15.78 1.76
N MET A 5 2.15 -15.76 2.04
CA MET A 5 1.16 -16.35 1.14
C MET A 5 1.25 -15.68 -0.23
N PRO A 6 1.14 -16.43 -1.34
CA PRO A 6 1.37 -15.91 -2.69
C PRO A 6 0.42 -14.77 -3.11
N GLY A 7 -0.74 -14.62 -2.46
CA GLY A 7 -1.69 -13.53 -2.73
C GLY A 7 -1.23 -12.15 -2.25
N ASP A 8 -0.36 -12.07 -1.24
CA ASP A 8 0.03 -10.79 -0.61
C ASP A 8 1.35 -10.22 -1.14
N LYS A 9 1.97 -10.84 -2.14
CA LYS A 9 3.28 -10.40 -2.64
C LYS A 9 3.21 -9.00 -3.25
N ASN A 10 2.19 -8.74 -4.09
CA ASN A 10 2.02 -7.44 -4.74
C ASN A 10 1.64 -6.38 -3.70
N LEU A 11 0.67 -6.67 -2.83
CA LEU A 11 0.30 -5.80 -1.72
C LEU A 11 1.49 -5.46 -0.80
N ARG A 12 2.33 -6.44 -0.42
CA ARG A 12 3.52 -6.17 0.41
C ARG A 12 4.57 -5.34 -0.29
N ASN A 13 4.82 -5.61 -1.58
CA ASN A 13 5.77 -4.80 -2.35
C ASN A 13 5.26 -3.36 -2.51
N ALA A 14 3.95 -3.18 -2.71
CA ALA A 14 3.29 -1.88 -2.72
C ALA A 14 3.46 -1.14 -1.40
N ILE A 15 3.19 -1.79 -0.26
CA ILE A 15 3.38 -1.22 1.08
C ILE A 15 4.84 -0.84 1.32
N ALA A 16 5.79 -1.74 1.00
CA ALA A 16 7.21 -1.46 1.17
C ALA A 16 7.67 -0.24 0.34
N TRP A 17 7.17 -0.12 -0.89
CA TRP A 17 7.44 1.02 -1.77
C TRP A 17 6.83 2.31 -1.22
N ILE A 18 5.59 2.27 -0.72
CA ILE A 18 4.94 3.41 -0.07
C ILE A 18 5.70 3.82 1.18
N GLU A 19 6.17 2.88 2.01
CA GLU A 19 6.94 3.16 3.22
C GLU A 19 8.30 3.81 2.94
N GLU A 20 8.90 3.51 1.80
CA GLU A 20 10.11 4.17 1.32
C GLU A 20 9.81 5.60 0.87
N HIS A 21 8.77 5.76 0.04
CA HIS A 21 8.42 7.05 -0.56
C HIS A 21 7.68 8.00 0.40
N ARG A 22 7.00 7.49 1.45
CA ARG A 22 6.28 8.33 2.43
C ARG A 22 7.21 9.26 3.22
N ARG A 23 8.52 8.93 3.26
CA ARG A 23 9.53 9.76 3.89
C ARG A 23 9.86 11.00 3.05
N GLU A 24 9.68 10.89 1.74
CA GLU A 24 9.97 11.95 0.77
C GLU A 24 8.70 12.72 0.37
N ASP A 25 7.58 12.01 0.26
CA ASP A 25 6.29 12.55 -0.16
C ASP A 25 5.24 12.34 0.94
N PRO A 26 4.68 13.41 1.55
CA PRO A 26 3.66 13.28 2.58
C PRO A 26 2.29 12.84 2.00
N ASP A 27 2.13 12.82 0.67
CA ASP A 27 0.86 12.49 0.02
C ASP A 27 0.69 10.98 -0.17
N LEU A 28 0.26 10.33 0.90
CA LEU A 28 -0.07 8.90 0.94
C LEU A 28 -1.09 8.47 -0.13
N LYS A 29 -2.04 9.34 -0.52
CA LYS A 29 -3.02 9.02 -1.57
C LYS A 29 -2.35 8.86 -2.92
N LYS A 30 -1.42 9.76 -3.27
CA LYS A 30 -0.62 9.62 -4.49
C LYS A 30 0.24 8.37 -4.46
N LEU A 31 0.89 8.08 -3.33
CA LEU A 31 1.75 6.90 -3.22
C LEU A 31 0.96 5.59 -3.37
N MET A 32 -0.23 5.51 -2.76
CA MET A 32 -1.12 4.36 -2.93
C MET A 32 -1.55 4.16 -4.38
N ALA A 33 -1.95 5.22 -5.08
CA ALA A 33 -2.33 5.13 -6.50
C ALA A 33 -1.16 4.70 -7.40
N GLN A 34 0.04 5.23 -7.15
CA GLN A 34 1.25 4.83 -7.88
C GLN A 34 1.63 3.38 -7.60
N ALA A 35 1.53 2.94 -6.34
CA ALA A 35 1.82 1.56 -5.97
C ALA A 35 0.80 0.60 -6.57
N ALA A 36 -0.49 0.96 -6.59
CA ALA A 36 -1.53 0.16 -7.21
C ALA A 36 -1.30 -0.07 -8.71
N MET A 37 -0.96 1.00 -9.44
CA MET A 37 -0.57 0.90 -10.85
C MET A 37 0.74 0.13 -11.05
N ARG A 38 1.72 0.30 -10.16
CA ARG A 38 3.06 -0.29 -10.31
C ARG A 38 3.09 -1.80 -10.03
N PHE A 39 2.27 -2.25 -9.09
CA PHE A 39 2.24 -3.64 -8.65
C PHE A 39 1.01 -4.40 -9.16
N ASP A 40 0.24 -3.80 -10.08
CA ASP A 40 -1.02 -4.33 -10.60
C ASP A 40 -1.89 -4.88 -9.47
N LEU A 41 -2.14 -4.05 -8.45
CA LEU A 41 -2.98 -4.45 -7.33
C LEU A 41 -4.39 -4.73 -7.84
N THR A 42 -4.95 -5.84 -7.38
CA THR A 42 -6.34 -6.17 -7.69
C THR A 42 -7.28 -5.26 -6.88
N PRO A 43 -8.53 -5.05 -7.33
CA PRO A 43 -9.52 -4.25 -6.61
C PRO A 43 -9.65 -4.57 -5.11
N PRO A 44 -9.63 -5.85 -4.66
CA PRO A 44 -9.65 -6.14 -3.22
C PRO A 44 -8.35 -5.74 -2.49
N GLU A 45 -7.19 -5.82 -3.13
CA GLU A 45 -5.91 -5.40 -2.55
C GLU A 45 -5.82 -3.88 -2.41
N GLU A 46 -6.23 -3.13 -3.43
CA GLU A 46 -6.33 -1.67 -3.35
C GLU A 46 -7.27 -1.22 -2.24
N LEU A 47 -8.42 -1.90 -2.09
CA LEU A 47 -9.37 -1.60 -1.04
C LEU A 47 -8.79 -1.88 0.36
N ALA A 48 -8.05 -2.98 0.51
CA ALA A 48 -7.37 -3.31 1.76
C ALA A 48 -6.29 -2.27 2.11
N LEU A 49 -5.49 -1.89 1.12
CA LEU A 49 -4.46 -0.85 1.24
C LEU A 49 -5.07 0.50 1.63
N ALA A 50 -6.12 0.93 0.91
CA ALA A 50 -6.80 2.19 1.16
C ALA A 50 -7.46 2.21 2.54
N ARG A 51 -8.07 1.09 2.99
CA ARG A 51 -8.63 0.99 4.34
C ARG A 51 -7.57 1.10 5.42
N PHE A 52 -6.45 0.39 5.26
CA PHE A 52 -5.32 0.42 6.19
C PHE A 52 -4.80 1.84 6.41
N TYR A 53 -4.53 2.58 5.33
CA TYR A 53 -4.01 3.95 5.44
C TYR A 53 -5.08 5.00 5.75
N ARG A 54 -6.35 4.76 5.41
CA ARG A 54 -7.47 5.66 5.76
C ARG A 54 -7.76 5.62 7.25
N GLU A 55 -7.69 4.46 7.90
CA GLU A 55 -7.84 4.35 9.36
C GLU A 55 -6.70 5.08 10.09
N GLU A 56 -5.46 5.00 9.59
CA GLU A 56 -4.33 5.80 10.11
C GLU A 56 -4.55 7.32 9.97
N ALA A 57 -5.10 7.79 8.84
CA ALA A 57 -5.28 9.21 8.58
C ALA A 57 -6.45 9.85 9.36
N VAL A 58 -7.46 9.07 9.74
CA VAL A 58 -8.67 9.57 10.45
C VAL A 58 -8.48 9.60 11.97
N SER A 59 -7.46 8.90 12.51
CA SER A 59 -7.17 8.86 13.95
C SER A 59 -6.17 9.95 14.41
N ARG A 60 -6.28 11.19 13.91
CA ARG A 60 -5.43 12.31 14.34
C ARG A 60 -6.23 13.56 14.71
#